data_AF-A0A0B8PBT7-F1
#
_entry.id   AF-A0A0B8PBT7-F1
#
_cell.length_a   1.000
_cell.length_b   1.000
_cell.length_c   1.000
_cell.angle_alpha   90.00
_cell.angle_beta   90.00
_cell.angle_gamma   90.00
#
_symmetry.space_group_name_H-M   'P 1'
#
loop_
_entity.id
_entity.type
_entity.pdbx_description
1 polymer ?
#
loop_
_entity_poly.entity_id
_entity_poly.type
_entity_poly.pdbx_seq_one_letter_code
_entity_poly.pdbx_strand_id
1 'polypeptide(L)'
;MSALYRHITIIYVLLLTGVIGASLFAGAVVAPVIFNSKQALGSVELSRFQEGLIMTENFVRLSYPLAWCACFHLFSSCTATLKYKQIG
;
A
#
# COMPACT_ATOMS: atom_id res chain seq x y z
N MET A 1 17.93 5.83 23.82
CA MET A 1 17.29 6.10 22.50
C MET A 1 16.47 7.37 22.64
N SER A 2 16.64 8.37 21.77
CA SER A 2 15.90 9.64 21.89
C SER A 2 14.40 9.40 21.76
N ALA A 3 13.58 10.15 22.52
CA ALA A 3 12.12 10.03 22.48
C ALA A 3 11.57 10.21 21.05
N LEU A 4 12.25 10.98 20.21
CA LEU A 4 11.94 11.20 18.81
C LEU A 4 11.95 9.89 17.99
N TYR A 5 12.98 9.04 18.15
CA TYR A 5 13.09 7.78 17.42
C TYR A 5 11.90 6.86 17.70
N ARG A 6 11.49 6.79 18.98
CA ARG A 6 10.34 5.98 19.41
C ARG A 6 9.03 6.43 18.74
N HIS A 7 8.78 7.73 18.68
CA HIS A 7 7.57 8.26 18.04
C HIS A 7 7.56 7.99 16.52
N ILE A 8 8.71 8.16 15.86
CA ILE A 8 8.85 7.89 14.42
C ILE A 8 8.56 6.42 14.11
N THR A 9 9.08 5.47 14.91
CA THR A 9 8.81 4.04 14.72
C THR A 9 7.33 3.70 14.93
N ILE A 10 6.67 4.26 15.94
CA ILE A 10 5.24 4.01 16.18
C ILE A 10 4.40 4.53 15.01
N ILE A 11 4.64 5.77 14.57
CA ILE A 11 3.93 6.35 13.42
C ILE A 11 4.18 5.52 12.16
N TYR A 12 5.41 5.06 11.94
CA TYR A 12 5.76 4.22 10.81
C TYR A 12 4.98 2.89 10.81
N VAL A 13 4.91 2.18 11.95
CA VAL A 13 4.16 0.92 12.05
C VAL A 13 2.66 1.13 11.84
N LEU A 14 2.09 2.23 12.36
CA LEU A 14 0.69 2.58 12.15
C LEU A 14 0.38 2.88 10.68
N LEU A 15 1.26 3.63 10.00
CA LEU A 15 1.10 3.89 8.56
C LEU A 15 1.22 2.60 7.76
N LEU A 16 2.21 1.75 8.05
CA LEU A 16 2.41 0.50 7.34
C LEU A 16 1.22 -0.46 7.48
N THR A 17 0.74 -0.66 8.70
CA THR A 17 -0.44 -1.50 8.97
C THR A 17 -1.72 -0.92 8.34
N GLY A 18 -1.88 0.40 8.33
CA GLY A 18 -2.99 1.08 7.65
C GLY A 18 -2.99 0.86 6.14
N VAL A 19 -1.83 0.99 5.48
CA VAL A 19 -1.75 0.80 4.02
C VAL A 19 -1.95 -0.68 3.64
N ILE A 20 -1.38 -1.62 4.40
CA ILE A 20 -1.64 -3.06 4.18
C ILE A 20 -3.13 -3.38 4.39
N GLY A 21 -3.76 -2.83 5.43
CA GLY A 21 -5.20 -2.98 5.68
C GLY A 21 -6.05 -2.43 4.54
N ALA A 22 -5.69 -1.28 3.97
CA ALA A 22 -6.36 -0.68 2.82
C ALA A 22 -6.24 -1.56 1.56
N SER A 23 -5.07 -2.17 1.31
CA SER A 23 -4.90 -3.12 0.21
C SER A 23 -5.76 -4.37 0.37
N LEU A 24 -5.85 -4.89 1.60
CA LEU A 24 -6.67 -6.06 1.91
C LEU A 24 -8.17 -5.76 1.77
N PHE A 25 -8.61 -4.57 2.20
CA PHE A 25 -9.96 -4.07 1.99
C PHE A 25 -10.29 -3.89 0.51
N ALA A 26 -9.37 -3.35 -0.29
CA ALA A 26 -9.55 -3.23 -1.73
C ALA A 26 -9.71 -4.61 -2.39
N GLY A 27 -8.95 -5.62 -1.97
CA GLY A 27 -9.10 -6.99 -2.46
C GLY A 27 -10.43 -7.66 -2.06
N ALA A 28 -10.86 -7.48 -0.81
CA ALA A 28 -12.05 -8.16 -0.29
C ALA A 28 -13.37 -7.49 -0.69
N VAL A 29 -13.41 -6.15 -0.64
CA VAL A 29 -14.66 -5.37 -0.79
C VAL A 29 -14.73 -4.66 -2.14
N VAL A 30 -13.63 -4.08 -2.61
CA VAL A 30 -13.66 -3.32 -3.87
C VAL A 30 -13.71 -4.26 -5.09
N ALA A 31 -13.07 -5.43 -5.03
CA ALA A 31 -13.11 -6.43 -6.10
C ALA A 31 -14.55 -6.84 -6.52
N PRO A 32 -15.43 -7.31 -5.61
CA PRO A 32 -16.79 -7.68 -6.00
C PRO A 32 -17.63 -6.48 -6.48
N VAL A 33 -17.35 -5.27 -5.99
CA VAL A 33 -18.03 -4.04 -6.45
C VAL A 33 -17.67 -3.71 -7.90
N ILE A 34 -16.40 -3.85 -8.28
CA ILE A 34 -15.91 -3.61 -9.65
C ILE A 34 -16.46 -4.66 -10.62
N PHE A 35 -16.50 -5.94 -10.22
CA PHE A 35 -17.05 -7.02 -11.02
C PHE A 35 -18.59 -7.11 -10.97
N ASN A 36 -19.30 -6.27 -10.21
CA ASN A 36 -20.75 -6.16 -10.30
C ASN A 36 -21.17 -4.77 -10.78
N SER A 37 -20.44 -4.27 -11.79
CA SER A 37 -20.64 -2.94 -12.36
C SER A 37 -22.07 -2.70 -12.85
N LYS A 38 -22.82 -3.74 -13.26
CA LYS A 38 -24.25 -3.62 -13.60
C LYS A 38 -25.08 -2.96 -12.50
N GLN A 39 -24.80 -3.27 -11.24
CA GLN A 39 -25.55 -2.75 -10.11
C GLN A 39 -25.02 -1.39 -9.64
N ALA A 40 -23.73 -1.10 -9.89
CA ALA A 40 -23.05 0.12 -9.45
C ALA A 40 -23.05 1.28 -10.48
N LEU A 41 -23.03 0.97 -11.79
CA LEU A 41 -22.86 1.95 -12.88
C LEU A 41 -24.11 2.13 -13.74
N GLY A 42 -25.15 1.30 -13.58
CA GLY A 42 -26.54 1.52 -14.01
C GLY A 42 -26.85 1.67 -15.52
N SER A 43 -25.89 2.06 -16.36
CA SER A 43 -26.13 2.46 -17.76
C SER A 43 -25.06 2.01 -18.76
N VAL A 44 -23.93 1.43 -18.30
CA VAL A 44 -22.84 0.96 -19.17
C VAL A 44 -22.50 -0.48 -18.80
N GLU A 45 -22.80 -1.43 -19.68
CA GLU A 45 -22.22 -2.78 -19.58
C GLU A 45 -20.75 -2.70 -19.99
N LEU A 46 -19.85 -2.66 -19.00
CA LEU A 46 -18.44 -2.95 -19.27
C LEU A 46 -18.27 -4.46 -19.46
N SER A 47 -17.54 -4.84 -20.50
CA SER A 47 -17.10 -6.22 -20.67
C SER A 47 -16.28 -6.66 -19.44
N ARG A 48 -16.37 -7.93 -19.05
CA ARG A 48 -15.64 -8.52 -17.91
C ARG A 48 -14.14 -8.21 -17.94
N PHE A 49 -13.58 -8.08 -19.14
CA PHE A 49 -12.19 -7.71 -19.35
C PHE A 49 -11.88 -6.26 -18.92
N GLN A 50 -12.77 -5.32 -19.21
CA GLN A 50 -12.62 -3.93 -18.81
C GLN A 50 -12.75 -3.75 -17.29
N GLU A 51 -13.66 -4.49 -16.65
CA GLU A 51 -13.77 -4.51 -15.18
C GLU A 51 -12.45 -4.97 -14.53
N GLY A 52 -11.82 -6.02 -15.08
CA GLY A 52 -10.51 -6.50 -14.62
C GLY A 52 -9.38 -5.48 -14.80
N LEU A 53 -9.41 -4.70 -15.89
CA LEU A 53 -8.48 -3.60 -16.14
C LEU A 53 -8.61 -2.50 -15.07
N ILE A 54 -9.84 -2.11 -14.73
CA ILE A 54 -10.09 -1.11 -13.68
C ILE A 54 -9.63 -1.61 -12.31
N MET A 55 -9.87 -2.89 -11.98
CA MET A 55 -9.41 -3.47 -10.72
C MET A 55 -7.87 -3.44 -10.62
N THR A 56 -7.17 -3.77 -11.70
CA THR A 56 -5.71 -3.78 -11.74
C THR A 56 -5.16 -2.38 -11.53
N GLU A 57 -5.70 -1.39 -12.23
CA GLU A 57 -5.31 0.02 -12.08
C GLU A 57 -5.54 0.52 -10.65
N ASN A 58 -6.65 0.15 -10.02
CA ASN A 58 -6.92 0.49 -8.63
C ASN A 58 -5.87 -0.13 -7.69
N PHE A 59 -5.51 -1.39 -7.92
CA PHE A 59 -4.51 -2.09 -7.11
C PHE A 59 -3.10 -1.50 -7.28
N VAL A 60 -2.73 -1.09 -8.50
CA VAL A 60 -1.46 -0.40 -8.78
C VAL A 60 -1.39 0.93 -8.03
N ARG A 61 -2.46 1.73 -8.05
CA ARG A 61 -2.54 3.00 -7.32
C ARG A 61 -2.45 2.80 -5.81
N LEU A 62 -3.10 1.76 -5.28
CA LEU A 62 -2.97 1.37 -3.87
C LEU A 62 -1.57 0.87 -3.50
N SER A 63 -0.76 0.42 -4.46
CA SER A 63 0.60 -0.06 -4.24
C SER A 63 1.63 1.08 -4.10
N TYR A 64 1.38 2.28 -4.66
CA TYR A 64 2.33 3.39 -4.57
C TYR A 64 2.68 3.83 -3.13
N PRO A 65 1.72 3.96 -2.19
CA PRO A 65 2.03 4.26 -0.80
C PRO A 65 2.87 3.16 -0.13
N LEU A 66 2.61 1.87 -0.45
CA LEU A 66 3.43 0.77 0.07
C LEU A 66 4.86 0.85 -0.45
N ALA A 67 5.04 1.07 -1.76
CA ALA A 67 6.34 1.20 -2.37
C ALA A 67 7.13 2.37 -1.74
N TRP A 68 6.46 3.49 -1.48
CA TRP A 68 7.04 4.62 -0.77
C TRP A 68 7.49 4.26 0.65
N CYS A 69 6.63 3.63 1.45
CA CYS A 69 6.95 3.17 2.80
C CYS A 69 8.10 2.16 2.82
N ALA A 70 8.16 1.26 1.84
CA ALA A 70 9.24 0.28 1.69
C ALA A 70 10.57 0.96 1.32
N CYS A 71 10.57 1.90 0.38
CA CYS A 71 11.76 2.69 0.03
C CYS A 71 12.32 3.46 1.23
N PHE A 72 11.45 4.09 2.03
CA PHE A 72 11.87 4.81 3.24
C PHE A 72 12.54 3.87 4.27
N HIS A 73 11.97 2.67 4.46
CA HIS A 73 12.54 1.68 5.36
C HIS A 73 13.89 1.14 4.88
N LEU A 74 14.01 0.87 3.58
CA LEU A 74 15.24 0.39 2.96
C LEU A 74 16.35 1.44 3.10
N PHE A 75 16.02 2.72 2.92
CA PHE A 75 16.95 3.82 3.13
C PHE A 75 17.41 3.90 4.59
N SER A 76 16.48 3.86 5.55
CA SER A 76 16.83 3.86 6.98
C SER A 76 17.71 2.67 7.36
N SER A 77 17.39 1.47 6.87
CA SER A 77 18.18 0.26 7.09
C SER A 77 19.58 0.34 6.46
N CYS A 78 19.69 0.91 5.26
CA CYS A 78 20.97 1.12 4.58
C CYS A 78 21.90 2.04 5.39
N THR A 79 21.37 3.15 5.92
CA THR A 79 22.17 4.07 6.76
C THR A 79 22.65 3.42 8.07
N ALA A 80 21.85 2.51 8.64
CA ALA A 80 22.22 1.76 9.85
C ALA A 80 23.33 0.73 9.57
N THR A 81 23.26 0.02 8.45
CA THR A 81 24.29 -0.96 8.04
C THR A 81 25.65 -0.30 7.76
N LEU A 82 25.66 0.89 7.15
CA LEU A 82 26.90 1.65 6.92
C LEU A 82 27.54 2.13 8.22
N LYS A 83 26.73 2.53 9.21
CA LYS A 83 27.22 2.87 10.56
C LYS A 83 27.82 1.67 11.28
N TYR A 84 27.24 0.48 11.12
CA TYR A 84 27.75 -0.75 11.72
C TYR A 84 29.11 -1.19 11.13
N LYS A 85 29.32 -1.00 9.81
CA LYS A 85 30.58 -1.36 9.12
C LYS A 85 31.75 -0.39 9.36
N GLN A 86 31.53 0.78 9.98
CA GLN A 86 32.58 1.77 10.27
C GLN A 86 33.12 1.68 11.70
N ILE A 87 32.52 0.85 12.57
CA ILE A 87 32.85 0.73 14.00
C ILE A 87 33.48 -0.65 14.31
N GLY A 88 33.57 -1.53 13.30
CA GLY A 88 34.22 -2.84 13.38
C GLY A 88 35.51 -2.90 12.58
#